data_AF-A0A4S8JP33-F1
#
_entry.id   AF-A0A4S8JP33-F1
#
_cell.length_a   1.000
_cell.length_b   1.000
_cell.length_c   1.000
_cell.angle_alpha   90.00
_cell.angle_beta   90.00
_cell.angle_gamma   90.00
#
_symmetry.space_group_name_H-M   'P 1'
#
loop_
_entity.id
_entity.type
_entity.pdbx_description
1 polymer ?
#
loop_
_entity_poly.entity_id
_entity_poly.type
_entity_poly.pdbx_seq_one_letter_code
_entity_poly.pdbx_strand_id
1 'polypeptide(L)'
;MARKRPSEAAPVPPNLDFRALEDDAWYEVRLAVEEDVEGEAALRVMYCNFSGALDELYPVDRFASLRELEEFAGRFRPTSVQLQDEECRMVVEGTEFCASHTFGDRDVRFYDAVVESVRASSIPLSHLDSCLICVPLSSLSGESQPHSLFFVM
;
A
#
# COMPACT_ATOMS: atom_id res chain seq x y z
N MET A 1 40.77 25.65 -12.98
CA MET A 1 39.59 25.38 -12.12
C MET A 1 38.52 24.71 -12.97
N ALA A 2 38.31 23.41 -12.77
CA ALA A 2 37.31 22.65 -13.54
C ALA A 2 35.93 22.87 -12.91
N ARG A 3 34.98 23.41 -13.70
CA ARG A 3 33.58 23.54 -13.30
C ARG A 3 32.99 22.13 -13.21
N LYS A 4 32.73 21.66 -11.99
CA LYS A 4 32.02 20.40 -11.74
C LYS A 4 30.60 20.58 -12.29
N ARG A 5 30.23 19.80 -13.30
CA ARG A 5 28.86 19.76 -13.81
C ARG A 5 27.92 19.41 -12.64
N PRO A 6 26.75 20.06 -12.50
CA PRO A 6 25.73 19.59 -11.57
C PRO A 6 25.45 18.12 -11.91
N SER A 7 25.58 17.25 -10.92
CA SER A 7 25.14 15.87 -11.05
C SER A 7 23.62 15.93 -11.21
N GLU A 8 23.14 15.59 -12.39
CA GLU A 8 21.72 15.31 -12.62
C GLU A 8 21.35 14.21 -11.62
N ALA A 9 20.58 14.57 -10.60
CA ALA A 9 20.13 13.62 -9.61
C ALA A 9 19.32 12.57 -10.37
N ALA A 10 19.71 11.30 -10.25
CA ALA A 10 18.90 10.21 -10.77
C ALA A 10 17.47 10.38 -10.23
N PRO A 11 16.43 10.18 -11.06
CA PRO A 11 15.05 10.30 -10.60
C PRO A 11 14.88 9.42 -9.36
N VAL A 12 14.48 10.04 -8.25
CA VAL A 12 14.14 9.31 -7.03
C VAL A 12 13.03 8.34 -7.43
N PRO A 13 13.22 7.02 -7.26
CA PRO A 13 12.18 6.07 -7.60
C PRO A 13 10.91 6.44 -6.81
N PRO A 14 9.74 6.40 -7.44
CA PRO A 14 8.49 6.66 -6.73
C PRO A 14 8.37 5.68 -5.56
N ASN A 15 7.82 6.16 -4.44
CA ASN A 15 7.45 5.27 -3.34
C ASN A 15 6.50 4.20 -3.88
N LEU A 16 6.71 2.97 -3.45
CA LEU A 16 6.05 1.79 -3.99
C LEU A 16 5.36 1.05 -2.85
N ASP A 17 4.12 0.66 -3.06
CA ASP A 17 3.42 -0.26 -2.17
C ASP A 17 3.52 -1.68 -2.74
N PHE A 18 3.68 -2.66 -1.86
CA PHE A 18 3.63 -4.07 -2.17
C PHE A 18 2.51 -4.74 -1.37
N ARG A 19 1.69 -5.54 -2.05
CA ARG A 19 0.63 -6.32 -1.41
C ARG A 19 1.19 -7.62 -0.86
N ALA A 20 1.25 -7.80 0.46
CA ALA A 20 1.82 -9.00 1.10
C ALA A 20 0.96 -10.25 0.87
N LEU A 21 1.58 -11.44 0.80
CA LEU A 21 0.87 -12.71 0.55
C LEU A 21 0.15 -13.22 1.80
N GLU A 22 0.67 -12.88 2.97
CA GLU A 22 0.20 -13.43 4.25
C GLU A 22 -1.17 -12.88 4.65
N ASP A 23 -1.40 -11.59 4.40
CA ASP A 23 -2.60 -10.88 4.86
C ASP A 23 -3.28 -10.02 3.80
N ASP A 24 -2.78 -10.04 2.55
CA ASP A 24 -3.28 -9.26 1.42
C ASP A 24 -3.29 -7.73 1.63
N ALA A 25 -2.55 -7.25 2.64
CA ALA A 25 -2.42 -5.83 2.95
C ALA A 25 -1.31 -5.17 2.12
N TRP A 26 -1.49 -3.89 1.83
CA TRP A 26 -0.52 -3.04 1.17
C TRP A 26 0.47 -2.43 2.16
N TYR A 27 1.76 -2.53 1.86
CA TYR A 27 2.84 -1.97 2.66
C TYR A 27 3.80 -1.18 1.80
N GLU A 28 4.29 -0.04 2.30
CA GLU A 28 5.35 0.71 1.64
C GLU A 28 6.66 -0.10 1.65
N VAL A 29 7.26 -0.25 0.47
CA VAL A 29 8.49 -1.03 0.28
C VAL A 29 9.56 -0.27 -0.47
N ARG A 30 10.80 -0.73 -0.30
CA ARG A 30 11.94 -0.41 -1.15
C ARG A 30 12.43 -1.68 -1.83
N LEU A 31 12.91 -1.53 -3.06
CA LEU A 31 13.44 -2.63 -3.85
C LEU A 31 14.95 -2.52 -3.96
N ALA A 32 15.63 -3.65 -3.84
CA ALA A 32 17.05 -3.78 -4.12
C ALA A 32 17.30 -5.06 -4.90
N VAL A 33 18.31 -5.05 -5.77
CA VAL A 33 18.83 -6.27 -6.39
C VAL A 33 20.09 -6.66 -5.63
N GLU A 34 20.13 -7.86 -5.09
CA GLU A 34 21.26 -8.41 -4.34
C GLU A 34 21.59 -9.84 -4.80
N GLU A 35 22.70 -10.39 -4.32
CA GLU A 35 23.06 -11.79 -4.55
C GLU A 35 22.39 -12.67 -3.49
N ASP A 36 21.78 -13.78 -3.91
CA ASP A 36 21.22 -14.78 -3.00
C ASP A 36 22.31 -15.72 -2.43
N VAL A 37 21.88 -16.77 -1.74
CA VAL A 37 22.78 -17.74 -1.09
C VAL A 37 23.62 -18.53 -2.10
N GLU A 38 23.12 -18.68 -3.34
CA GLU A 38 23.79 -19.38 -4.43
C GLU A 38 24.68 -18.43 -5.26
N GLY A 39 24.65 -17.13 -4.95
CA GLY A 39 25.40 -16.09 -5.65
C GLY A 39 24.68 -15.58 -6.91
N GLU A 40 23.40 -15.90 -7.06
CA GLU A 40 22.58 -15.46 -8.19
C GLU A 40 21.83 -14.17 -7.86
N ALA A 41 21.44 -13.42 -8.89
CA ALA A 41 20.70 -12.18 -8.67
C ALA A 41 19.29 -12.47 -8.12
N ALA A 42 18.91 -11.73 -7.07
CA ALA A 42 17.60 -11.80 -6.46
C ALA A 42 17.05 -10.40 -6.19
N LEU A 43 15.73 -10.26 -6.29
CA LEU A 43 15.01 -9.05 -5.92
C LEU A 43 14.66 -9.12 -4.43
N ARG A 44 15.19 -8.19 -3.65
CA ARG A 44 14.83 -7.99 -2.26
C ARG A 44 13.72 -6.95 -2.15
N VAL A 45 12.62 -7.32 -1.53
CA VAL A 45 11.50 -6.46 -1.16
C VAL A 45 11.65 -6.10 0.31
N MET A 46 11.93 -4.83 0.60
CA MET A 46 12.20 -4.33 1.94
C MET A 46 11.05 -3.52 2.47
N TYR A 47 10.44 -3.94 3.57
CA TYR A 47 9.32 -3.23 4.18
C TYR A 47 9.79 -2.01 4.99
N CYS A 48 9.34 -0.80 4.62
CA CYS A 48 9.91 0.45 5.14
C CYS A 48 9.80 0.64 6.66
N ASN A 49 8.72 0.14 7.26
CA ASN A 49 8.42 0.30 8.70
C ASN A 49 8.75 -0.94 9.54
N PHE A 50 9.38 -1.95 8.93
CA PHE A 50 9.64 -3.23 9.55
C PHE A 50 11.14 -3.52 9.58
N SER A 51 11.55 -4.44 10.45
CA SER A 51 12.93 -4.91 10.46
C SER A 51 13.21 -5.71 9.20
N GLY A 52 14.44 -5.65 8.69
CA GLY A 52 14.87 -6.42 7.52
C GLY A 52 14.80 -7.95 7.66
N ALA A 53 14.43 -8.47 8.85
CA ALA A 53 14.12 -9.88 9.05
C ALA A 53 12.79 -10.30 8.40
N LEU A 54 11.93 -9.34 8.06
CA LEU A 54 10.67 -9.55 7.34
C LEU A 54 10.80 -9.26 5.84
N ASP A 55 11.99 -8.89 5.38
CA ASP A 55 12.22 -8.67 3.95
C ASP A 55 12.05 -9.97 3.19
N GLU A 56 11.44 -9.87 2.01
CA GLU A 56 11.23 -11.02 1.14
C GLU A 56 12.27 -11.01 0.02
N LEU A 57 12.92 -12.15 -0.17
CA LEU A 57 13.89 -12.35 -1.25
C LEU A 57 13.29 -13.21 -2.36
N TYR A 58 13.35 -12.71 -3.58
CA TYR A 58 12.81 -13.35 -4.77
C TYR A 58 13.94 -13.63 -5.77
N PRO A 59 14.50 -14.85 -5.79
CA PRO A 59 15.47 -15.28 -6.80
C PRO A 59 14.87 -15.25 -8.20
N VAL A 60 15.69 -15.02 -9.22
CA VAL A 60 15.23 -15.01 -10.63
C VAL A 60 14.60 -16.34 -11.03
N ASP A 61 15.16 -17.44 -10.55
CA ASP A 61 14.71 -18.81 -10.85
C ASP A 61 13.42 -19.22 -10.12
N ARG A 62 12.88 -18.34 -9.26
CA ARG A 62 11.63 -18.62 -8.54
C ARG A 62 10.41 -18.64 -9.45
N PHE A 63 10.44 -17.94 -10.58
CA PHE A 63 9.29 -17.81 -11.48
C PHE A 63 9.36 -18.88 -12.58
N ALA A 64 8.48 -19.86 -12.54
CA ALA A 64 8.44 -20.95 -13.51
C ALA A 64 7.75 -20.55 -14.83
N SER A 65 7.01 -19.44 -14.83
CA SER A 65 6.29 -18.94 -16.00
C SER A 65 6.18 -17.42 -16.03
N LEU A 66 5.97 -16.87 -17.24
CA LEU A 66 5.65 -15.45 -17.44
C LEU A 66 4.44 -15.02 -16.60
N ARG A 67 3.42 -15.88 -16.48
CA ARG A 67 2.21 -15.58 -15.72
C ARG A 67 2.50 -15.36 -14.23
N GLU A 68 3.34 -16.20 -13.64
CA GLU A 68 3.73 -16.04 -12.22
C GLU A 68 4.51 -14.73 -12.01
N LEU A 69 5.34 -14.35 -12.98
CA LEU A 69 6.06 -13.08 -12.94
C LEU A 69 5.09 -11.88 -13.08
N GLU A 70 4.08 -11.98 -13.95
CA GLU A 70 3.05 -10.95 -14.12
C GLU A 70 2.17 -10.82 -12.87
N GLU A 71 1.76 -11.93 -12.26
CA GLU A 71 1.03 -11.95 -10.99
C GLU A 71 1.85 -11.33 -9.85
N PHE A 72 3.15 -11.62 -9.80
CA PHE A 72 4.07 -10.99 -8.85
C PHE A 72 4.23 -9.48 -9.11
N ALA A 73 4.41 -9.07 -10.37
CA ALA A 73 4.50 -7.66 -10.75
C ALA A 73 3.21 -6.90 -10.41
N GLY A 74 2.04 -7.55 -10.55
CA GLY A 74 0.73 -6.99 -10.20
C GLY A 74 0.53 -6.74 -8.70
N ARG A 75 1.44 -7.20 -7.84
CA ARG A 75 1.45 -6.90 -6.40
C ARG A 75 2.19 -5.61 -6.06
N PHE A 76 2.76 -4.93 -7.04
CA PHE A 76 3.35 -3.62 -6.87
C PHE A 76 2.45 -2.53 -7.43
N ARG A 77 2.36 -1.42 -6.71
CA ARG A 77 1.71 -0.20 -7.20
C ARG A 77 2.44 1.04 -6.70
N PRO A 78 2.30 2.20 -7.37
CA PRO A 78 2.71 3.47 -6.78
C PRO A 78 2.01 3.68 -5.43
N THR A 79 2.72 4.23 -4.45
CA THR A 79 2.14 4.49 -3.13
C THR A 79 0.86 5.31 -3.22
N SER A 80 -0.17 4.86 -2.50
CA SER A 80 -1.48 5.52 -2.49
C SER A 80 -1.38 6.95 -1.95
N VAL A 81 -2.08 7.88 -2.61
CA VAL A 81 -2.11 9.29 -2.17
C VAL A 81 -3.20 9.44 -1.11
N GLN A 82 -2.84 10.09 -0.01
CA GLN A 82 -3.76 10.44 1.08
C GLN A 82 -4.79 11.45 0.61
N LEU A 83 -6.06 11.14 0.86
CA LEU A 83 -7.19 11.98 0.46
C LEU A 83 -7.31 13.14 1.45
N GLN A 84 -7.23 14.36 0.95
CA GLN A 84 -7.35 15.54 1.82
C GLN A 84 -8.82 15.82 2.21
N ASP A 85 -9.02 16.56 3.30
CA ASP A 85 -10.36 16.97 3.78
C ASP A 85 -11.20 17.69 2.70
N GLU A 86 -10.54 18.48 1.84
CA GLU A 86 -11.21 19.19 0.76
C GLU A 86 -11.65 18.27 -0.39
N GLU A 87 -11.01 17.10 -0.50
CA GLU A 87 -11.23 16.09 -1.51
C GLU A 87 -12.24 15.02 -1.05
N CYS A 88 -12.43 14.90 0.27
CA CYS A 88 -13.44 14.04 0.89
C CYS A 88 -14.85 14.23 0.33
N ARG A 89 -15.24 15.46 -0.01
CA ARG A 89 -16.54 15.76 -0.65
C ARG A 89 -16.67 15.24 -2.08
N MET A 90 -15.56 14.87 -2.72
CA MET A 90 -15.53 14.34 -4.08
C MET A 90 -15.72 12.82 -4.12
N VAL A 91 -15.63 12.16 -2.96
CA VAL A 91 -15.84 10.72 -2.83
C VAL A 91 -17.32 10.41 -3.03
N VAL A 92 -17.60 9.52 -3.98
CA VAL A 92 -18.96 9.05 -4.31
C VAL A 92 -19.03 7.53 -4.22
N GLU A 93 -20.24 6.99 -4.12
CA GLU A 93 -20.47 5.54 -4.18
C GLU A 93 -19.85 4.93 -5.46
N GLY A 94 -19.21 3.77 -5.31
CA GLY A 94 -18.45 3.10 -6.37
C GLY A 94 -17.01 3.60 -6.55
N THR A 95 -16.56 4.61 -5.79
CA THR A 95 -15.15 5.04 -5.81
C THR A 95 -14.25 3.97 -5.20
N GLU A 96 -13.17 3.61 -5.87
CA GLU A 96 -12.12 2.74 -5.32
C GLU A 96 -11.08 3.56 -4.55
N PHE A 97 -10.69 3.11 -3.37
CA PHE A 97 -9.71 3.78 -2.53
C PHE A 97 -8.92 2.77 -1.66
N CYS A 98 -7.78 3.22 -1.15
CA CYS A 98 -7.00 2.47 -0.17
C CYS A 98 -7.54 2.77 1.24
N ALA A 99 -8.13 1.79 1.90
CA ALA A 99 -8.71 1.91 3.23
C ALA A 99 -7.72 1.42 4.29
N SER A 100 -7.59 2.15 5.41
CA SER A 100 -6.86 1.65 6.57
C SER A 100 -7.79 0.91 7.54
N HIS A 101 -7.30 -0.20 8.09
CA HIS A 101 -7.98 -1.00 9.10
C HIS A 101 -7.06 -1.20 10.29
N THR A 102 -7.58 -0.93 11.49
CA THR A 102 -6.83 -1.10 12.73
C THR A 102 -7.20 -2.41 13.41
N PHE A 103 -6.25 -3.34 13.47
CA PHE A 103 -6.29 -4.54 14.29
C PHE A 103 -5.70 -4.25 15.68
N GLY A 104 -6.54 -4.33 16.73
CA GLY A 104 -6.11 -4.01 18.10
C GLY A 104 -5.66 -2.54 18.23
N ASP A 105 -4.65 -2.28 19.08
CA ASP A 105 -4.26 -0.90 19.42
C ASP A 105 -3.15 -0.30 18.54
N ARG A 106 -2.46 -1.11 17.71
CA ARG A 106 -1.20 -0.68 17.05
C ARG A 106 -0.94 -1.25 15.67
N ASP A 107 -1.81 -2.11 15.15
CA ASP A 107 -1.62 -2.75 13.86
C ASP A 107 -2.58 -2.12 12.86
N VAL A 108 -2.07 -1.19 12.04
CA VAL A 108 -2.84 -0.53 10.98
C VAL A 108 -2.40 -1.10 9.64
N ARG A 109 -3.34 -1.67 8.91
CA ARG A 109 -3.12 -2.30 7.60
C ARG A 109 -3.95 -1.63 6.53
N PHE A 110 -3.49 -1.69 5.29
CA PHE A 110 -4.08 -0.99 4.17
C PHE A 110 -4.63 -1.97 3.13
N TYR A 111 -5.86 -1.75 2.67
CA TYR A 111 -6.57 -2.65 1.76
C TYR A 111 -7.26 -1.88 0.64
N ASP A 112 -7.48 -2.53 -0.49
CA ASP A 112 -8.36 -1.96 -1.52
C ASP A 112 -9.80 -2.02 -1.05
N ALA A 113 -10.55 -0.94 -1.25
CA ALA A 113 -11.94 -0.86 -0.86
C ALA A 113 -12.74 -0.06 -1.89
N VAL A 114 -14.04 -0.33 -1.93
CA VAL A 114 -15.00 0.40 -2.75
C VAL A 114 -16.01 1.07 -1.85
N VAL A 115 -16.32 2.34 -2.12
CA VAL A 115 -17.31 3.10 -1.33
C VAL A 115 -18.70 2.53 -1.60
N GLU A 116 -19.30 1.88 -0.61
CA GLU A 116 -20.68 1.41 -0.70
C GLU A 116 -21.69 2.54 -0.49
N SER A 117 -21.49 3.36 0.54
CA SER A 117 -22.36 4.50 0.84
C SER A 117 -21.58 5.62 1.52
N VAL A 118 -21.92 6.88 1.22
CA VAL A 118 -21.32 8.05 1.85
C VAL A 118 -22.32 8.67 2.82
N ARG A 119 -21.95 8.77 4.10
CA ARG A 119 -22.76 9.47 5.10
C ARG A 119 -22.07 10.75 5.55
N ALA A 120 -22.72 11.88 5.32
CA ALA A 120 -22.28 13.13 5.89
C ALA A 120 -22.47 13.09 7.41
N SER A 121 -21.37 13.16 8.15
CA SER A 121 -21.40 13.43 9.58
C SER A 121 -21.93 14.84 9.80
N SER A 122 -22.87 15.01 10.74
CA SER A 122 -23.37 16.33 11.14
C SER A 122 -22.41 17.08 12.08
N ILE A 123 -21.24 16.52 12.38
CA ILE A 123 -20.24 17.13 13.25
C ILE A 123 -19.39 18.09 12.40
N PRO A 124 -19.19 19.35 12.82
CA PRO A 124 -18.38 20.31 12.08
C PRO A 124 -16.92 19.83 11.98
N LEU A 125 -16.37 19.92 10.77
CA LEU A 125 -15.00 19.51 10.39
C LEU A 125 -13.90 20.09 11.29
N SER A 126 -14.17 21.20 12.00
CA SER A 126 -13.23 21.81 12.94
C SER A 126 -12.99 21.04 14.24
N HIS A 127 -13.75 19.97 14.50
CA HIS A 127 -13.64 19.14 15.70
C HIS A 127 -13.39 17.65 15.38
N LEU A 128 -13.14 17.32 14.13
CA LEU A 128 -12.84 15.97 13.67
C LEU A 128 -11.41 15.96 13.12
N ASP A 129 -10.53 15.14 13.72
CA ASP A 129 -9.19 14.88 13.19
C ASP A 129 -9.21 13.95 11.95
N SER A 130 -10.39 13.60 11.43
CA SER A 130 -10.54 12.68 10.28
C SER A 130 -11.91 12.82 9.58
N CYS A 131 -11.88 12.81 8.25
CA CYS A 131 -13.05 12.88 7.39
C CYS A 131 -13.46 11.49 6.86
N LEU A 132 -14.77 11.32 6.68
CA LEU A 132 -15.47 10.17 6.10
C LEU A 132 -15.58 8.87 6.93
N ILE A 133 -16.81 8.35 6.91
CA ILE A 133 -17.15 6.98 7.33
C ILE A 133 -17.39 6.18 6.05
N CYS A 134 -16.51 5.24 5.72
CA CYS A 134 -16.70 4.28 4.64
C CYS A 134 -17.03 2.90 5.21
N VAL A 135 -18.05 2.25 4.64
CA VAL A 135 -18.41 0.85 4.94
C VAL A 135 -17.85 -0.03 3.83
N PRO A 136 -17.11 -1.12 4.13
CA PRO A 136 -16.59 -2.01 3.09
C PRO A 136 -17.72 -2.84 2.48
N LEU A 137 -17.69 -3.00 1.15
CA LEU A 137 -18.44 -4.06 0.47
C LEU A 137 -17.85 -5.42 0.88
N SER A 138 -18.73 -6.38 1.16
CA SER A 138 -18.45 -7.66 1.82
C SER A 138 -17.67 -8.68 0.95
N SER A 139 -16.54 -8.30 0.36
CA SER A 139 -15.81 -9.21 -0.54
C SER A 139 -14.33 -8.85 -0.70
N LEU A 140 -13.55 -8.96 0.37
CA LEU A 140 -12.15 -9.36 0.26
C LEU A 140 -11.93 -10.53 1.22
N SER A 141 -11.73 -11.71 0.63
CA SER A 141 -11.14 -12.92 1.22
C SER A 141 -11.48 -13.23 2.70
N GLY A 142 -12.70 -13.71 2.92
CA GLY A 142 -12.88 -14.87 3.81
C GLY A 142 -13.10 -14.66 5.32
N GLU A 143 -13.23 -13.44 5.84
CA GLU A 143 -13.72 -13.26 7.22
C GLU A 143 -14.78 -12.16 7.33
N SER A 144 -16.00 -12.59 7.63
CA SER A 144 -17.12 -11.72 7.97
C SER A 144 -16.93 -11.16 9.38
N GLN A 145 -16.33 -9.98 9.53
CA GLN A 145 -16.45 -9.20 10.76
C GLN A 145 -17.36 -7.98 10.54
N PRO A 146 -18.48 -7.87 11.28
CA PRO A 146 -19.33 -6.70 11.21
C PRO A 146 -18.72 -5.60 12.08
N HIS A 147 -18.76 -4.36 11.58
CA HIS A 147 -18.37 -3.13 12.28
C HIS A 147 -16.86 -2.85 12.39
N SER A 148 -16.23 -2.61 11.25
CA SER A 148 -14.92 -1.95 11.24
C SER A 148 -15.05 -0.60 10.55
N LEU A 149 -14.72 0.45 11.28
CA LEU A 149 -14.64 1.83 10.79
C LEU A 149 -13.27 1.97 10.14
N PHE A 150 -13.23 2.31 8.86
CA PHE A 150 -11.98 2.48 8.10
C PHE A 150 -11.70 3.98 7.97
N PHE A 151 -10.50 4.40 8.37
CA PHE A 151 -10.06 5.79 8.29
C PHE A 151 -9.29 6.00 6.99
N VAL A 152 -9.60 7.06 6.25
CA VAL A 152 -8.71 7.60 5.23
C VAL A 152 -7.93 8.73 5.91
N MET A 153 -6.62 8.58 6.02
CA MET A 153 -5.71 9.66 6.42
C MET A 153 -5.28 10.46 5.20
#